data_AF-Q8XQT4-F1
#
_entry.id   AF-Q8XQT4-F1
#
_cell.length_a   1.000
_cell.length_b   1.000
_cell.length_c   1.000
_cell.angle_alpha   90.00
_cell.angle_beta   90.00
_cell.angle_gamma   90.00
#
_symmetry.space_group_name_H-M   'P 1'
#
loop_
_entity.id
_entity.type
_entity.pdbx_description
1 polymer ?
#
loop_
_entity_poly.entity_id
_entity_poly.type
_entity_poly.pdbx_seq_one_letter_code
_entity_poly.pdbx_strand_id
1 'polypeptide(L)'
;MRFKGEYFGCDFGDWDDVNVSSVSDCDFSEARMHGCRFLNAEMTGIVMPPWPCFCLNDPSKARDFVMSKPWPKSMGLTLDIYTDTDPECVAIVADASVMADKDKISLDEVRALLKDIPGMRIKG
;
A
#
# COMPACT_ATOMS: atom_id res chain seq x y z
N MET A 1 10.57 -15.97 -0.43
CA MET A 1 11.86 -15.29 -0.79
C MET A 1 12.01 -14.01 0.03
N ARG A 2 13.22 -13.57 0.42
CA ARG A 2 13.41 -12.35 1.21
C ARG A 2 13.89 -11.18 0.35
N PHE A 3 13.19 -10.06 0.41
CA PHE A 3 13.49 -8.81 -0.27
C PHE A 3 14.03 -7.78 0.73
N LYS A 4 15.02 -7.00 0.30
CA LYS A 4 15.69 -5.98 1.12
C LYS A 4 16.00 -4.75 0.28
N GLY A 5 16.07 -3.60 0.93
CA GLY A 5 16.39 -2.34 0.27
C GLY A 5 15.15 -1.48 0.00
N GLU A 6 15.28 -0.54 -0.91
CA GLU A 6 14.25 0.46 -1.19
C GLU A 6 13.56 0.20 -2.53
N TYR A 7 12.22 0.20 -2.54
CA TYR A 7 11.39 -0.02 -3.71
C TYR A 7 10.38 1.12 -3.83
N PHE A 8 10.35 1.76 -5.00
CA PHE A 8 9.48 2.90 -5.28
C PHE A 8 8.77 2.68 -6.61
N GLY A 9 7.43 2.64 -6.60
CA GLY A 9 6.65 2.46 -7.82
C GLY A 9 6.84 1.10 -8.50
N CYS A 10 7.29 0.08 -7.76
CA CYS A 10 7.47 -1.27 -8.29
C CYS A 10 6.18 -2.08 -8.26
N ASP A 11 5.99 -2.93 -9.26
CA ASP A 11 4.91 -3.90 -9.31
C ASP A 11 5.45 -5.31 -9.02
N PHE A 12 4.73 -6.04 -8.19
CA PHE A 12 5.04 -7.42 -7.81
C PHE A 12 3.88 -8.32 -8.19
N GLY A 13 4.17 -9.45 -8.84
CA GLY A 13 3.16 -10.40 -9.30
C GLY A 13 2.89 -10.27 -10.79
N ASP A 14 1.77 -10.83 -11.22
CA ASP A 14 1.47 -11.08 -12.62
C ASP A 14 0.37 -10.15 -13.12
N TRP A 15 0.65 -9.46 -14.22
CA TRP A 15 -0.31 -8.58 -14.89
C TRP A 15 -1.38 -9.36 -15.66
N ASP A 16 -0.99 -10.45 -16.32
CA ASP A 16 -1.82 -11.12 -17.34
C ASP A 16 -2.47 -12.43 -16.86
N ASP A 17 -1.99 -13.04 -15.76
CA ASP A 17 -2.48 -14.33 -15.26
C ASP A 17 -3.07 -14.22 -13.85
N VAL A 18 -4.39 -14.32 -13.77
CA VAL A 18 -5.15 -14.27 -12.51
C VAL A 18 -5.17 -15.60 -11.75
N ASN A 19 -4.68 -16.69 -12.34
CA ASN A 19 -4.78 -18.04 -11.76
C ASN A 19 -3.49 -18.51 -11.08
N VAL A 20 -2.37 -17.81 -11.32
CA VAL A 20 -1.06 -18.17 -10.76
C VAL A 20 -0.46 -16.93 -10.12
N SER A 21 -0.23 -16.98 -8.81
CA SER A 21 0.51 -15.94 -8.10
C SER A 21 1.99 -16.29 -8.11
N SER A 22 2.81 -15.60 -8.91
CA SER A 22 4.28 -15.73 -8.84
C SER A 22 4.87 -15.17 -7.54
N VAL A 23 4.11 -14.37 -6.80
CA VAL A 23 4.53 -13.76 -5.53
C VAL A 23 3.70 -14.31 -4.37
N SER A 24 4.21 -15.34 -3.71
CA SER A 24 3.67 -15.90 -2.46
C SER A 24 4.80 -16.12 -1.44
N ASP A 25 4.45 -16.18 -0.15
CA ASP A 25 5.39 -16.51 0.95
C ASP A 25 6.72 -15.70 0.90
N CYS A 26 6.59 -14.41 0.58
CA CYS A 26 7.70 -13.48 0.48
C CYS A 26 7.85 -12.63 1.74
N ASP A 27 9.09 -12.29 2.06
CA ASP A 27 9.44 -11.54 3.26
C ASP A 27 10.04 -10.18 2.87
N PHE A 28 9.27 -9.12 3.11
CA PHE A 28 9.63 -7.72 2.90
C PHE A 28 9.90 -7.00 4.23
N SER A 29 10.11 -7.72 5.34
CA SER A 29 10.31 -7.11 6.67
C SER A 29 11.50 -6.15 6.75
N GLU A 30 12.50 -6.33 5.88
CA GLU A 30 13.71 -5.50 5.77
C GLU A 30 13.67 -4.56 4.54
N ALA A 31 12.51 -4.43 3.88
CA ALA A 31 12.33 -3.55 2.73
C ALA A 31 11.68 -2.22 3.17
N ARG A 32 11.93 -1.17 2.39
CA ARG A 32 11.21 0.10 2.45
C ARG A 32 10.48 0.27 1.13
N MET A 33 9.17 0.46 1.17
CA MET A 33 8.33 0.41 -0.02
C MET A 33 7.43 1.64 -0.10
N HIS A 34 7.37 2.31 -1.24
CA HIS A 34 6.45 3.43 -1.46
C HIS A 34 5.76 3.35 -2.82
N GLY A 35 4.43 3.27 -2.80
CA GLY A 35 3.62 3.17 -4.01
C GLY A 35 3.87 1.90 -4.81
N CYS A 36 4.17 0.78 -4.13
CA CYS A 36 4.36 -0.51 -4.77
C CYS A 36 3.04 -1.26 -4.86
N ARG A 37 2.72 -1.82 -6.03
CA ARG A 37 1.51 -2.64 -6.22
C ARG A 37 1.85 -4.12 -6.15
N PHE A 38 0.92 -4.88 -5.60
CA PHE A 38 0.89 -6.33 -5.68
C PHE A 38 -0.28 -6.71 -6.58
N LEU A 39 0.03 -7.39 -7.67
CA LEU A 39 -0.90 -7.75 -8.74
C LEU A 39 -1.13 -9.25 -8.71
N ASN A 40 -2.40 -9.67 -8.65
CA ASN A 40 -2.81 -11.09 -8.59
C ASN A 40 -1.99 -11.94 -7.59
N ALA A 41 -1.51 -11.32 -6.51
CA ALA A 41 -0.64 -11.94 -5.53
C ALA A 41 -1.43 -12.58 -4.38
N GLU A 42 -1.01 -13.75 -3.90
CA GLU A 42 -1.53 -14.30 -2.65
C GLU A 42 -0.89 -13.56 -1.46
N MET A 43 -1.64 -12.59 -0.94
CA MET A 43 -1.17 -11.76 0.17
C MET A 43 -1.03 -12.54 1.48
N THR A 44 -1.68 -13.70 1.60
CA THR A 44 -1.50 -14.61 2.74
C THR A 44 -0.07 -15.14 2.78
N GLY A 45 0.59 -15.04 3.93
CA GLY A 45 1.98 -15.48 4.11
C GLY A 45 3.04 -14.47 3.70
N ILE A 46 2.67 -13.37 3.01
CA ILE A 46 3.61 -12.27 2.74
C ILE A 46 3.86 -11.47 4.04
N VAL A 47 5.13 -11.34 4.41
CA VAL A 47 5.54 -10.54 5.56
C VAL A 47 5.82 -9.12 5.11
N MET A 48 4.92 -8.19 5.43
CA MET A 48 5.08 -6.77 5.09
C MET A 48 6.10 -6.05 5.99
N PRO A 49 6.73 -4.97 5.49
CA PRO A 49 7.55 -4.12 6.33
C PRO A 49 6.74 -3.51 7.48
N PRO A 50 7.36 -3.29 8.66
CA PRO A 50 6.69 -2.63 9.77
C PRO A 50 6.42 -1.15 9.46
N TRP A 51 5.65 -0.49 10.33
CA TRP A 51 5.53 0.96 10.33
C TRP A 51 6.92 1.64 10.25
N PRO A 52 7.13 2.66 9.40
CA PRO A 52 6.14 3.52 8.73
C PRO A 52 5.53 2.98 7.45
N CYS A 53 5.87 1.75 7.01
CA CYS A 53 5.16 1.14 5.89
C CYS A 53 3.76 0.68 6.32
N PHE A 54 2.81 0.81 5.41
CA PHE A 54 1.45 0.31 5.52
C PHE A 54 1.05 -0.40 4.24
N CYS A 55 0.05 -1.27 4.33
CA CYS A 55 -0.52 -1.98 3.20
C CYS A 55 -2.02 -1.68 3.11
N LEU A 56 -2.50 -1.33 1.91
CA LEU A 56 -3.91 -1.20 1.59
C LEU A 56 -4.31 -2.39 0.73
N ASN A 57 -5.10 -3.31 1.30
CA ASN A 57 -5.66 -4.44 0.57
C ASN A 57 -6.93 -4.02 -0.17
N ASP A 58 -7.19 -4.64 -1.33
CA ASP A 58 -8.30 -4.33 -2.21
C ASP A 58 -8.49 -2.81 -2.45
N PRO A 59 -7.45 -2.09 -2.90
CA PRO A 59 -7.46 -0.63 -3.01
C PRO A 59 -8.67 -0.06 -3.78
N SER A 60 -9.08 -0.73 -4.86
CA SER A 60 -10.26 -0.31 -5.65
C SER A 60 -11.55 -0.28 -4.83
N LYS A 61 -11.72 -1.19 -3.86
CA LYS A 61 -12.88 -1.21 -2.94
C LYS A 61 -12.84 -0.09 -1.90
N ALA A 62 -11.66 0.46 -1.63
CA ALA A 62 -11.50 1.58 -0.69
C ALA A 62 -11.77 2.95 -1.34
N ARG A 63 -11.89 3.01 -2.68
CA ARG A 63 -12.01 4.25 -3.45
C ARG A 63 -13.15 5.16 -2.98
N ASP A 64 -14.37 4.64 -2.87
CA ASP A 64 -15.53 5.44 -2.45
C ASP A 64 -15.32 6.06 -1.06
N PHE A 65 -14.74 5.31 -0.12
CA PHE A 65 -14.39 5.82 1.19
C PHE A 65 -13.36 6.94 1.08
N VAL A 66 -12.27 6.71 0.34
CA VAL A 66 -11.20 7.71 0.13
C VAL A 66 -11.79 8.98 -0.47
N MET A 67 -12.55 8.90 -1.56
CA MET A 67 -13.09 10.08 -2.23
C MET A 67 -14.15 10.83 -1.41
N SER A 68 -14.74 10.19 -0.39
CA SER A 68 -15.71 10.82 0.53
C SER A 68 -15.09 11.69 1.62
N LYS A 69 -13.76 11.64 1.82
CA LYS A 69 -13.08 12.28 2.96
C LYS A 69 -12.25 13.50 2.54
N PRO A 70 -12.19 14.55 3.37
CA PRO A 70 -11.28 15.67 3.15
C PRO A 70 -9.87 15.30 3.60
N TRP A 71 -9.02 14.90 2.65
CA TRP A 71 -7.61 14.62 2.93
C TRP A 71 -6.73 15.87 2.88
N PRO A 72 -5.60 15.87 3.59
CA PRO A 72 -4.55 16.84 3.36
C PRO A 72 -4.05 16.80 1.90
N LYS A 73 -3.76 17.99 1.36
CA LYS A 73 -3.25 18.31 0.02
C LYS A 73 -2.79 17.11 -0.82
N SER A 74 -1.53 16.67 -0.66
CA SER A 74 -0.89 15.68 -1.52
C SER A 74 -1.24 14.25 -1.13
N MET A 75 -1.62 14.02 0.14
CA MET A 75 -2.17 12.76 0.60
C MET A 75 -3.46 12.41 -0.15
N GLY A 76 -4.36 13.36 -0.37
CA GLY A 76 -5.58 13.14 -1.16
C GLY A 76 -5.28 12.64 -2.57
N LEU A 77 -4.36 13.31 -3.26
CA LEU A 77 -3.90 12.88 -4.59
C LEU A 77 -3.22 11.50 -4.57
N THR A 78 -2.40 11.23 -3.55
CA THR A 78 -1.71 9.94 -3.41
C THR A 78 -2.71 8.80 -3.20
N LEU A 79 -3.72 9.00 -2.34
CA LEU A 79 -4.75 8.00 -2.07
C LEU A 79 -5.72 7.84 -3.24
N ASP A 80 -6.01 8.90 -3.99
CA ASP A 80 -6.75 8.83 -5.26
C ASP A 80 -6.00 7.90 -6.22
N ILE A 81 -4.70 8.14 -6.47
CA ILE A 81 -3.87 7.27 -7.32
C ILE A 81 -3.83 5.83 -6.82
N TYR A 82 -3.71 5.61 -5.51
CA TYR A 82 -3.66 4.26 -4.95
C TYR A 82 -4.98 3.51 -5.12
N THR A 83 -6.12 4.21 -5.06
CA THR A 83 -7.43 3.56 -5.15
C THR A 83 -8.00 3.55 -6.57
N ASP A 84 -7.45 4.35 -7.49
CA ASP A 84 -7.75 4.34 -8.93
C ASP A 84 -6.97 3.23 -9.64
N THR A 85 -7.29 1.98 -9.32
CA THR A 85 -6.63 0.80 -9.89
C THR A 85 -7.62 -0.28 -10.26
N ASP A 86 -7.23 -1.11 -11.22
CA ASP A 86 -7.99 -2.28 -11.64
C ASP A 86 -7.99 -3.38 -10.57
N PRO A 87 -8.97 -4.31 -10.62
CA PRO A 87 -9.10 -5.39 -9.64
C PRO A 87 -7.91 -6.35 -9.55
N GLU A 88 -7.03 -6.41 -10.56
CA GLU A 88 -5.81 -7.21 -10.45
C GLU A 88 -4.88 -6.68 -9.35
N CYS A 89 -4.94 -5.38 -9.02
CA CYS A 89 -4.18 -4.83 -7.91
C CYS A 89 -4.86 -5.18 -6.59
N VAL A 90 -4.39 -6.28 -5.99
CA VAL A 90 -4.91 -6.82 -4.74
C VAL A 90 -4.37 -6.08 -3.51
N ALA A 91 -3.22 -5.41 -3.63
CA ALA A 91 -2.71 -4.55 -2.56
C ALA A 91 -1.75 -3.47 -3.03
N ILE A 92 -1.66 -2.39 -2.25
CA ILE A 92 -0.62 -1.36 -2.37
C ILE A 92 0.13 -1.23 -1.06
N VAL A 93 1.46 -1.23 -1.12
CA VAL A 93 2.34 -0.97 0.02
C VAL A 93 2.99 0.40 -0.15
N ALA A 94 2.89 1.22 0.90
CA ALA A 94 3.47 2.55 0.90
C ALA A 94 4.05 2.99 2.25
N ASP A 95 5.04 3.88 2.17
CA ASP A 95 5.68 4.47 3.34
C ASP A 95 5.01 5.79 3.73
N ALA A 96 4.44 5.82 4.93
CA ALA A 96 3.79 6.99 5.51
C ALA A 96 4.75 8.16 5.75
N SER A 97 6.05 7.92 5.91
CA SER A 97 7.04 9.00 6.08
C SER A 97 7.15 9.87 4.83
N VAL A 98 6.96 9.29 3.65
CA VAL A 98 6.94 10.04 2.38
C VAL A 98 5.70 10.94 2.31
N MET A 99 4.55 10.46 2.80
CA MET A 99 3.32 11.25 2.85
C MET A 99 3.41 12.38 3.89
N ALA A 100 3.93 12.05 5.08
CA ALA A 100 4.18 12.99 6.18
C ALA A 100 5.08 14.14 5.72
N ASP A 101 6.19 13.84 5.05
CA ASP A 101 7.10 14.87 4.56
C ASP A 101 6.47 15.74 3.46
N LYS A 102 5.69 15.17 2.53
CA LYS A 102 5.05 15.95 1.46
C LYS A 102 4.01 16.94 2.01
N ASP A 103 3.19 16.50 2.96
CA ASP A 103 2.14 17.35 3.55
C ASP A 103 2.58 18.12 4.79
N LYS A 104 3.82 17.92 5.24
CA LYS A 104 4.42 18.54 6.44
C LYS A 104 3.57 18.31 7.70
N ILE A 105 3.12 17.07 7.87
CA ILE A 105 2.38 16.59 9.04
C ILE A 105 3.17 15.47 9.74
N SER A 106 2.81 15.16 10.99
CA SER A 106 3.47 14.10 11.76
C SER A 106 3.11 12.69 11.29
N LEU A 107 3.97 11.71 11.57
CA LEU A 107 3.68 10.30 11.32
C LEU A 107 2.42 9.83 12.08
N ASP A 108 2.20 10.32 13.30
CA ASP A 108 1.03 9.96 14.09
C ASP A 108 -0.27 10.51 13.47
N GLU A 109 -0.24 11.71 12.90
CA GLU A 109 -1.37 12.27 12.14
C GLU A 109 -1.64 11.44 10.87
N VAL A 110 -0.61 11.05 10.12
CA VAL A 110 -0.79 10.16 8.96
C VAL A 110 -1.41 8.84 9.41
N ARG A 111 -0.90 8.22 10.47
CA ARG A 111 -1.43 6.96 11.00
C ARG A 111 -2.90 7.10 11.41
N ALA A 112 -3.26 8.20 12.07
CA ALA A 112 -4.62 8.47 12.49
C ALA A 112 -5.59 8.67 11.31
N LEU A 113 -5.12 9.27 10.22
CA LEU A 113 -5.90 9.48 8.99
C LEU A 113 -6.10 8.16 8.21
N LEU A 114 -5.06 7.33 8.13
CA LEU A 114 -5.09 6.10 7.33
C LEU A 114 -5.90 4.96 7.99
N LYS A 115 -5.91 4.87 9.32
CA LYS A 115 -6.42 3.70 10.06
C LYS A 115 -7.87 3.30 9.72
N ASP A 116 -8.70 4.27 9.33
CA ASP A 116 -10.14 4.07 9.11
C ASP A 116 -10.44 3.67 7.64
N ILE A 117 -9.43 3.66 6.76
CA ILE A 117 -9.60 3.25 5.36
C ILE A 117 -9.92 1.75 5.31
N PRO A 118 -11.01 1.31 4.65
CA PRO A 118 -11.30 -0.10 4.45
C PRO A 118 -10.12 -0.82 3.79
N GLY A 119 -9.76 -2.00 4.32
CA GLY A 119 -8.63 -2.78 3.80
C GLY A 119 -7.24 -2.33 4.30
N MET A 120 -7.15 -1.25 5.08
CA MET A 120 -5.89 -0.77 5.64
C MET A 120 -5.28 -1.76 6.64
N ARG A 121 -3.97 -1.97 6.53
CA ARG A 121 -3.14 -2.80 7.40
C ARG A 121 -1.90 -2.01 7.81
N ILE A 122 -1.83 -1.67 9.10
CA ILE A 122 -0.68 -1.00 9.71
C ILE A 122 -0.14 -1.93 10.80
N LYS A 123 1.09 -2.42 10.61
CA LYS A 123 1.75 -3.27 11.59
C LYS A 123 2.38 -2.40 12.68
N GLY A 124 2.11 -2.75 13.95
CA GLY A 124 2.69 -2.09 15.12
C GLY A 124 4.16 -2.38 15.32
#